data_AF-A0A815V7X3-F1
#
_entry.id   AF-A0A815V7X3-F1
#
_cell.length_a   1.000
_cell.length_b   1.000
_cell.length_c   1.000
_cell.angle_alpha   90.00
_cell.angle_beta   90.00
_cell.angle_gamma   90.00
#
_symmetry.space_group_name_H-M   'P 1'
#
loop_
_entity.id
_entity.type
_entity.pdbx_description
1 polymer ?
#
loop_
_entity_poly.entity_id
_entity_poly.type
_entity_poly.pdbx_seq_one_letter_code
_entity_poly.pdbx_strand_id
1 'polypeptide(L)'
;MSVVDISSLFRRLHNFQWYWNSKANPSSYNDKWMKYTDIENEIIEDAFDTHRKEVEIDGGYIIDLEQLVQYSNMNNNTQQQIKRIASDSKTTANIYLREERFSSPISLVSTLPDKTIENKEKNKIRLQL
;
A
#
# COMPACT_ATOMS: atom_id res chain seq x y z
N MET A 1 -19.32 12.19 -9.36
CA MET A 1 -18.26 12.19 -8.34
C MET A 1 -17.96 10.74 -8.00
N SER A 2 -16.73 10.27 -8.21
CA SER A 2 -16.31 8.96 -7.74
C SER A 2 -16.00 9.02 -6.24
N VAL A 3 -16.54 8.09 -5.46
CA VAL A 3 -16.09 7.89 -4.08
C VAL A 3 -14.76 7.14 -4.17
N VAL A 4 -13.70 7.71 -3.63
CA VAL A 4 -12.40 7.02 -3.51
C VAL A 4 -12.52 6.03 -2.35
N ASP A 5 -12.46 4.73 -2.65
CA ASP A 5 -12.58 3.70 -1.62
C ASP A 5 -11.30 3.60 -0.79
N ILE A 6 -11.33 4.28 0.36
CA ILE A 6 -10.24 4.38 1.32
C ILE A 6 -9.89 3.01 1.95
N SER A 7 -10.74 1.99 1.81
CA SER A 7 -10.42 0.64 2.29
C SER A 7 -9.25 0.02 1.53
N SER A 8 -8.98 0.44 0.29
CA SER A 8 -7.79 0.04 -0.48
C SER A 8 -6.49 0.70 -0.01
N LEU A 9 -6.56 1.86 0.66
CA LEU A 9 -5.39 2.53 1.24
C LEU A 9 -4.95 1.87 2.56
N PHE A 10 -5.89 1.27 3.28
CA PHE A 10 -5.59 0.20 4.23
C PHE A 10 -5.37 -1.12 3.49
N ARG A 11 -4.39 -1.13 2.57
CA ARG A 11 -3.73 -2.34 2.07
C ARG A 11 -3.60 -3.28 3.26
N ARG A 12 -4.25 -4.44 3.19
CA ARG A 12 -4.33 -5.34 4.35
C ARG A 12 -2.89 -5.64 4.76
N LEU A 13 -2.62 -5.81 6.06
CA LEU A 13 -1.34 -6.38 6.48
C LEU A 13 -1.34 -7.86 6.11
N HIS A 14 -1.17 -8.12 4.82
CA HIS A 14 -1.00 -9.42 4.21
C HIS A 14 0.28 -10.00 4.81
N ASN A 15 0.11 -10.80 5.86
CA ASN A 15 1.18 -11.55 6.49
C ASN A 15 1.53 -12.75 5.59
N PHE A 16 1.83 -12.47 4.32
CA PHE A 16 2.06 -13.45 3.27
C PHE A 16 3.20 -12.98 2.38
N GLN A 17 4.22 -13.82 2.25
CA GLN A 17 5.34 -13.62 1.34
C GLN A 17 5.32 -14.72 0.29
N TRP A 18 5.27 -14.30 -0.97
CA TRP A 18 5.42 -15.14 -2.15
C TRP A 18 6.91 -15.31 -2.49
N TYR A 19 7.24 -16.51 -2.97
CA TYR A 19 8.59 -16.91 -3.39
C TYR A 19 8.54 -17.71 -4.69
N TRP A 20 9.61 -17.65 -5.48
CA TRP A 20 9.87 -18.51 -6.65
C TRP A 20 11.12 -19.36 -6.44
N ASN A 21 11.17 -20.58 -7.01
CA ASN A 21 12.37 -21.41 -7.00
C ASN A 21 13.31 -20.96 -8.13
N SER A 22 14.52 -20.51 -7.78
CA SER A 22 15.48 -19.97 -8.75
C SER A 22 16.22 -21.04 -9.56
N LYS A 23 15.77 -22.30 -9.54
CA LYS A 23 16.38 -23.43 -10.26
C LYS A 23 15.46 -24.01 -11.33
N ALA A 24 16.04 -24.32 -12.48
CA ALA A 24 15.39 -25.06 -13.57
C ALA A 24 15.56 -26.59 -13.47
N ASN A 25 16.37 -27.10 -12.53
CA ASN A 25 16.72 -28.52 -12.42
C ASN A 25 16.27 -29.11 -11.06
N PRO A 26 15.31 -30.06 -11.03
CA PRO A 26 14.76 -30.62 -9.79
C PRO A 26 15.69 -31.61 -9.06
N SER A 27 16.79 -32.04 -9.70
CA SER A 27 17.70 -33.07 -9.16
C SER A 27 18.87 -32.47 -8.35
N SER A 28 18.66 -31.38 -7.63
CA SER A 28 19.74 -30.60 -6.99
C SER A 28 19.39 -30.16 -5.57
N TYR A 29 19.89 -30.93 -4.58
CA TYR A 29 19.67 -30.89 -3.12
C TYR A 29 19.63 -29.53 -2.37
N ASN A 30 19.90 -28.40 -3.03
CA ASN A 30 19.87 -27.06 -2.45
C ASN A 30 18.85 -26.17 -3.20
N ASP A 31 17.55 -26.36 -3.00
CA ASP A 31 16.53 -25.48 -3.59
C ASP A 31 16.68 -24.04 -3.10
N LYS A 32 16.88 -23.10 -4.03
CA LYS A 32 17.06 -21.69 -3.71
C LYS A 32 15.76 -20.94 -3.99
N TRP A 33 14.92 -20.86 -2.97
CA TRP A 33 13.74 -20.00 -2.99
C TRP A 33 14.17 -18.53 -2.84
N MET A 34 13.74 -17.69 -3.78
CA MET A 34 13.93 -16.25 -3.75
C MET A 34 12.58 -15.57 -3.53
N LYS A 35 12.55 -14.52 -2.71
CA LYS A 35 11.33 -13.73 -2.53
C LYS A 35 11.06 -12.86 -3.75
N TYR A 36 9.81 -12.57 -4.02
CA TYR A 36 9.45 -11.43 -4.87
C TYR A 36 9.75 -10.11 -4.15
N THR A 37 9.86 -9.02 -4.91
CA THR A 37 9.87 -7.67 -4.34
C THR A 37 8.54 -7.36 -3.66
N ASP A 38 8.53 -6.34 -2.80
CA ASP A 38 7.36 -6.03 -1.98
C ASP A 38 6.18 -5.52 -2.83
N ILE A 39 6.44 -5.04 -4.05
CA ILE A 39 5.44 -4.62 -5.05
C ILE A 39 4.86 -5.84 -5.79
N GLU A 40 5.72 -6.68 -6.37
CA GLU A 40 5.31 -7.93 -7.04
C GLU A 40 4.52 -8.83 -6.09
N ASN A 41 4.98 -8.96 -4.83
CA ASN A 41 4.32 -9.74 -3.79
C ASN A 41 2.86 -9.33 -3.58
N GLU A 42 2.57 -8.03 -3.63
CA GLU A 42 1.21 -7.51 -3.48
C GLU A 42 0.38 -7.69 -4.75
N ILE A 43 0.97 -7.53 -5.93
CA ILE A 43 0.30 -7.79 -7.23
C ILE A 43 -0.15 -9.26 -7.31
N ILE A 44 0.72 -10.18 -6.89
CA ILE A 44 0.42 -11.62 -6.84
C ILE A 44 -0.65 -11.94 -5.78
N GLU A 45 -0.56 -11.31 -4.61
CA GLU A 45 -1.50 -11.49 -3.50
C GLU A 45 -2.91 -10.93 -3.80
N ASP A 46 -3.03 -9.75 -4.43
CA ASP A 46 -4.32 -9.22 -4.89
C ASP A 46 -4.93 -10.09 -6.01
N ALA A 47 -4.12 -10.57 -6.94
CA ALA A 47 -4.57 -11.52 -7.96
C ALA A 47 -5.08 -12.83 -7.33
N PHE A 48 -4.42 -13.32 -6.28
CA PHE A 48 -4.84 -14.52 -5.54
C PHE A 48 -6.12 -14.28 -4.73
N ASP A 49 -6.21 -13.21 -3.94
CA ASP A 49 -7.42 -12.86 -3.17
C ASP A 49 -8.61 -12.55 -4.11
N THR A 50 -8.37 -11.97 -5.29
CA THR A 50 -9.40 -11.77 -6.34
C THR A 50 -9.66 -13.00 -7.22
N HIS A 51 -9.10 -14.17 -6.88
CA HIS A 51 -9.33 -15.46 -7.54
C HIS A 51 -9.04 -15.45 -9.05
N ARG A 52 -8.00 -14.71 -9.47
CA ARG A 52 -7.50 -14.74 -10.86
C ARG A 52 -6.72 -16.02 -11.11
N LYS A 53 -6.79 -16.51 -12.35
CA LYS A 53 -5.97 -17.65 -12.81
C LYS A 53 -4.51 -17.26 -13.02
N GLU A 54 -4.30 -16.12 -13.68
CA GLU A 54 -3.00 -15.65 -14.12
C GLU A 54 -2.76 -14.19 -13.72
N VAL A 55 -1.50 -13.83 -13.52
CA VAL A 55 -1.04 -12.45 -13.33
C VAL A 55 0.32 -12.22 -13.99
N GLU A 56 0.47 -11.13 -14.73
CA GLU A 56 1.75 -10.70 -15.32
C GLU A 56 2.50 -9.79 -14.33
N ILE A 57 3.82 -9.99 -14.24
CA ILE A 57 4.73 -9.21 -13.40
C ILE A 57 5.92 -8.68 -14.22
N ASP A 58 6.68 -7.75 -13.62
CA ASP A 58 7.82 -7.10 -14.26
C ASP A 58 8.85 -8.08 -14.85
N GLY A 59 9.46 -7.67 -15.96
CA GLY A 59 10.38 -8.52 -16.73
C GLY A 59 9.71 -9.50 -17.70
N GLY A 60 8.37 -9.48 -17.82
CA GLY A 60 7.63 -10.31 -18.78
C GLY A 60 7.51 -11.76 -18.33
N TYR A 61 7.24 -11.95 -17.03
CA TYR A 61 6.87 -13.25 -16.47
C TYR A 61 5.37 -13.29 -16.18
N ILE A 62 4.74 -14.42 -16.49
CA ILE A 62 3.36 -14.72 -16.14
C ILE A 62 3.39 -15.77 -15.04
N ILE A 63 2.58 -15.55 -14.01
CA ILE A 63 2.34 -16.47 -12.90
C ILE A 63 0.97 -17.10 -13.10
N ASP A 64 0.93 -18.44 -13.13
CA ASP A 64 -0.28 -19.25 -12.99
C ASP A 64 -0.49 -19.58 -11.50
N LEU A 65 -1.60 -19.10 -10.96
CA LEU A 65 -1.99 -19.25 -9.55
C LEU A 65 -2.75 -20.55 -9.28
N GLU A 66 -3.27 -21.23 -10.31
CA GLU A 66 -3.91 -22.55 -10.20
C GLU A 66 -2.86 -23.67 -10.20
N GLN A 67 -1.80 -23.54 -10.99
CA GLN A 67 -0.68 -24.48 -11.07
C GLN A 67 0.49 -24.14 -10.13
N LEU A 68 0.52 -22.92 -9.56
CA LEU A 68 1.61 -22.39 -8.73
C LEU A 68 2.97 -22.44 -9.44
N VAL A 69 3.02 -21.92 -10.67
CA VAL A 69 4.25 -21.76 -11.46
C VAL A 69 4.35 -20.37 -12.07
N GLN A 70 5.58 -19.89 -12.29
CA GLN A 70 5.86 -18.77 -13.19
C GLN A 70 6.57 -19.26 -14.46
N TYR A 71 6.34 -18.59 -15.58
CA TYR A 71 7.04 -18.79 -16.85
C TYR A 71 7.27 -17.45 -17.54
N SER A 72 8.26 -17.37 -18.44
CA SER A 72 8.46 -16.16 -19.24
C SER A 72 7.49 -16.15 -20.41
N ASN A 73 6.81 -15.02 -20.62
CA ASN A 73 5.96 -14.74 -21.79
C ASN A 73 6.72 -14.93 -23.13
N MET A 74 8.06 -14.75 -23.10
CA MET A 74 8.95 -14.97 -24.25
C MET A 74 9.40 -16.44 -24.42
N ASN A 75 9.24 -17.30 -23.41
CA ASN A 75 9.70 -18.69 -23.44
C ASN A 75 8.97 -19.59 -22.40
N ASN A 76 7.85 -20.16 -22.81
CA ASN A 76 7.02 -21.02 -21.96
C ASN A 76 7.69 -22.37 -21.59
N ASN A 77 8.81 -22.75 -22.21
CA ASN A 77 9.51 -24.01 -21.90
C ASN A 77 10.24 -24.00 -20.55
N THR A 78 10.42 -22.84 -19.92
CA THR A 78 11.03 -22.70 -18.59
C THR A 78 9.98 -22.27 -17.57
N GLN A 79 9.39 -23.24 -16.88
CA GLN A 79 8.55 -23.03 -15.71
C GLN A 79 9.39 -23.10 -14.42
N GLN A 80 9.05 -22.28 -13.43
CA GLN A 80 9.62 -22.27 -12.08
C GLN A 80 8.49 -22.32 -11.06
N GLN A 81 8.58 -23.24 -10.09
CA GLN A 81 7.57 -23.34 -9.03
C GLN A 81 7.54 -22.08 -8.16
N ILE A 82 6.34 -21.67 -7.76
CA ILE A 82 6.11 -20.58 -6.81
C ILE A 82 5.42 -21.11 -5.54
N LYS A 83 5.49 -20.34 -4.45
CA LYS A 83 4.77 -20.66 -3.21
C LYS A 83 4.44 -19.41 -2.41
N ARG A 84 3.32 -19.47 -1.69
CA ARG A 84 2.88 -18.50 -0.68
C ARG A 84 3.24 -19.04 0.71
N ILE A 85 3.86 -18.22 1.56
CA ILE A 85 4.14 -18.56 2.97
C ILE A 85 3.48 -17.51 3.86
N ALA A 86 2.78 -17.97 4.90
CA ALA A 86 2.28 -17.10 5.96
C ALA A 86 3.44 -16.64 6.87
N SER A 87 3.61 -15.33 7.02
CA SER A 87 4.54 -14.72 7.97
C SER A 87 3.94 -14.73 9.38
N ASP A 88 4.72 -15.14 10.38
CA ASP A 88 4.26 -15.12 11.77
C ASP A 88 3.96 -13.68 12.25
N SER A 89 2.69 -13.43 12.56
CA SER A 89 2.13 -12.09 12.84
C SER A 89 2.72 -11.39 14.07
N LYS A 90 3.46 -12.13 14.91
CA LYS A 90 4.26 -11.59 16.03
C LYS A 90 5.29 -10.56 15.56
N THR A 91 5.75 -10.64 14.31
CA THR A 91 6.71 -9.68 13.73
C THR A 91 6.02 -8.37 13.35
N THR A 92 4.83 -8.45 12.74
CA THR A 92 4.08 -7.30 12.20
C THR A 92 3.53 -6.38 13.29
N ALA A 93 3.35 -6.90 14.51
CA ALA A 93 3.02 -6.10 15.70
C ALA A 93 4.13 -5.12 16.13
N ASN A 94 5.35 -5.25 15.58
CA ASN A 94 6.53 -4.47 15.95
C ASN A 94 7.00 -3.53 14.82
N ILE A 95 6.05 -3.01 14.03
CA ILE A 95 6.29 -1.86 13.15
C ILE A 95 6.55 -0.65 14.06
N TYR A 96 7.81 -0.24 14.17
CA TYR A 96 8.24 0.94 14.94
C TYR A 96 7.65 2.23 14.36
N LEU A 97 6.44 2.58 14.82
CA LEU A 97 5.83 3.88 14.59
C LEU A 97 6.75 4.96 15.19
N ARG A 98 7.06 6.01 14.42
CA ARG A 98 7.71 7.20 14.98
C ARG A 98 6.71 7.95 15.84
N GLU A 99 6.74 7.70 17.14
CA GLU A 99 5.96 8.41 18.17
C GLU A 99 6.09 9.93 18.04
N GLU A 100 7.27 10.39 17.61
CA GLU A 100 7.61 11.78 17.25
C GLU A 100 6.61 12.45 16.30
N ARG A 101 5.88 11.69 15.46
CA ARG A 101 4.87 12.20 14.52
C ARG A 101 3.46 12.28 15.09
N PHE A 102 3.22 11.71 16.27
CA PHE A 102 1.90 11.61 16.90
C PHE A 102 1.83 12.33 18.27
N SER A 103 2.92 12.96 18.70
CA SER A 103 3.09 13.57 20.03
C SER A 103 2.35 14.90 20.26
N SER A 104 1.84 15.53 19.20
CA SER A 104 1.32 16.91 19.24
C SER A 104 -0.12 17.02 18.74
N PRO A 105 -1.10 17.40 19.57
CA PRO A 105 -2.45 17.71 19.12
C PRO A 105 -2.48 18.91 18.18
N ILE A 106 -3.18 18.80 17.05
CA ILE A 106 -3.41 19.92 16.13
C ILE A 106 -4.56 20.77 16.67
N SER A 107 -4.25 21.95 17.20
CA SER A 107 -5.26 22.94 17.60
C SER A 107 -6.06 23.41 16.38
N LEU A 108 -7.31 22.99 16.28
CA LEU A 108 -8.26 23.46 15.27
C LEU A 108 -8.67 24.91 15.57
N VAL A 109 -7.86 25.87 15.11
CA VAL A 109 -8.22 27.30 15.14
C VAL A 109 -9.40 27.51 14.19
N SER A 110 -10.59 27.67 14.75
CA SER A 110 -11.80 28.02 14.00
C SER A 110 -11.69 29.46 13.48
N THR A 111 -11.32 29.60 12.21
CA THR A 111 -11.30 30.89 11.50
C THR A 111 -12.71 31.40 11.23
N LEU A 112 -13.38 31.86 12.29
CA LEU A 112 -14.53 32.74 12.20
C LEU A 112 -14.12 34.04 11.48
N PRO A 113 -14.77 34.42 10.37
CA PRO A 113 -14.45 35.66 9.68
C PRO A 113 -15.01 36.85 10.47
N ASP A 114 -14.12 37.59 11.14
CA ASP A 114 -14.48 38.76 11.94
C ASP A 114 -15.02 39.90 11.05
N LYS A 115 -16.34 40.09 11.08
CA LYS A 115 -17.06 41.15 10.36
C LYS A 115 -17.20 42.40 11.24
N THR A 116 -16.11 43.14 11.40
CA THR A 116 -16.15 44.48 12.01
C THR A 116 -16.11 45.56 10.92
N ILE A 117 -17.27 46.15 10.60
CA ILE A 117 -17.42 47.30 9.69
C ILE A 117 -18.24 48.41 10.37
N GLU A 118 -17.65 49.62 10.38
CA GLU A 118 -18.22 50.94 10.67
C GLU A 118 -18.91 51.22 12.02
N ASN A 119 -18.65 52.44 12.52
CA ASN A 119 -19.57 53.50 12.99
C ASN A 119 -18.83 54.34 14.07
N LYS A 120 -18.75 55.68 14.06
CA LYS A 120 -19.29 56.75 13.19
C LYS A 120 -18.40 58.00 13.29
N GLU A 121 -18.09 58.66 12.17
CA GLU A 121 -17.73 60.09 12.19
C GLU A 121 -18.99 60.95 12.43
N LYS A 122 -19.32 61.28 13.68
CA LYS A 122 -20.29 62.35 14.02
C LYS A 122 -19.95 63.06 15.32
N ASN A 123 -19.06 64.05 15.27
CA ASN A 123 -18.97 65.11 16.29
C ASN A 123 -18.31 66.38 15.73
N LYS A 124 -19.12 67.27 15.13
CA LYS A 124 -18.73 68.63 14.75
C LYS A 124 -19.97 69.51 14.78
N ILE A 125 -19.88 70.70 15.43
CA ILE A 125 -20.98 71.67 15.64
C ILE A 125 -22.05 71.11 16.61
N ARG A 126 -22.40 71.71 17.76
CA ARG A 126 -22.18 73.04 18.38
C ARG A 126 -21.91 72.81 19.91
N LEU A 127 -21.95 73.73 20.89
CA LEU A 127 -22.35 75.15 21.05
C LEU A 127 -21.56 75.78 22.24
N GLN A 128 -21.71 77.10 22.46
CA GLN A 128 -21.52 77.87 23.72
C GLN A 128 -20.52 77.39 24.78
N LEU A 129 -19.45 78.17 24.98
CA LEU A 129 -19.55 79.44 25.73
C LEU A 129 -18.90 80.57 24.92
#